data_AF-A0A1Y1ZJT3-F1
#
_entry.id   AF-A0A1Y1ZJT3-F1
#
_cell.length_a   1.000
_cell.length_b   1.000
_cell.length_c   1.000
_cell.angle_alpha   90.00
_cell.angle_beta   90.00
_cell.angle_gamma   90.00
#
_symmetry.space_group_name_H-M   'P 1'
#
loop_
_entity.id
_entity.type
_entity.pdbx_description
1 polymer ?
#
loop_
_entity_poly.entity_id
_entity_poly.type
_entity_poly.pdbx_seq_one_letter_code
_entity_poly.pdbx_strand_id
1 'polypeptide(L)'
;MHFSTIFAAFAVVGSALAVDHTVRVGGQTATDLVFEPNNINATKGDTVTFHFWPKNHSVAQSTFAKPCEPMDSGFWSGYVATASGVAMETFMITVNDPTKPIWFYCTQGKHCQSGMVGAINAPATGNTVDKFVTAAKAATVMTPPSSVAGTGGMLMNSTTMMPSGSAGSPSSSASGAAASATGTGAASALEINKNVAFTGLLGMFAYLMM
;
A
#
# COMPACT_ATOMS: atom_id res chain seq x y z
N MET A 1 -4.98 62.00 35.32
CA MET A 1 -4.10 61.14 34.50
C MET A 1 -4.79 59.79 34.35
N HIS A 2 -5.44 59.54 33.22
CA HIS A 2 -6.08 58.26 32.91
C HIS A 2 -5.23 57.54 31.85
N PHE A 3 -4.54 56.47 32.24
CA PHE A 3 -3.83 55.61 31.30
C PHE A 3 -4.73 54.42 30.97
N SER A 4 -5.21 54.36 29.73
CA SER A 4 -6.00 53.25 29.20
C SER A 4 -5.04 52.18 28.69
N THR A 5 -4.95 51.05 29.37
CA THR A 5 -4.15 49.90 28.96
C THR A 5 -4.95 49.03 27.98
N ILE A 6 -4.51 48.99 26.72
CA ILE A 6 -5.04 48.07 25.70
C ILE A 6 -4.32 46.74 25.87
N PHE A 7 -5.01 45.72 26.37
CA PHE A 7 -4.53 44.34 26.31
C PHE A 7 -4.72 43.80 24.90
N ALA A 8 -3.63 43.65 24.15
CA ALA A 8 -3.62 42.92 22.88
C ALA A 8 -3.62 41.41 23.19
N ALA A 9 -4.72 40.73 22.88
CA ALA A 9 -4.81 39.28 22.94
C ALA A 9 -4.11 38.67 21.72
N PHE A 10 -2.96 38.03 21.92
CA PHE A 10 -2.33 37.19 20.91
C PHE A 10 -3.08 35.86 20.82
N ALA A 11 -3.83 35.67 19.73
CA ALA A 11 -4.42 34.38 19.40
C ALA A 11 -3.32 33.42 18.97
N VAL A 12 -3.01 32.43 19.80
CA VAL A 12 -2.15 31.30 19.41
C VAL A 12 -2.98 30.42 18.47
N VAL A 13 -2.69 30.48 17.18
CA VAL A 13 -3.25 29.55 16.19
C VAL A 13 -2.54 28.21 16.40
N GLY A 14 -3.23 27.25 17.00
CA GLY A 14 -2.73 25.89 17.12
C GLY A 14 -2.74 25.20 15.76
N SER A 15 -1.57 24.87 15.22
CA SER A 15 -1.45 24.02 14.04
C SER A 15 -1.84 22.59 14.42
N ALA A 16 -2.97 22.09 13.94
CA ALA A 16 -3.27 20.67 14.02
C ALA A 16 -2.34 19.92 13.06
N LEU A 17 -1.49 19.05 13.60
CA LEU A 17 -0.68 18.14 12.80
C LEU A 17 -1.59 16.99 12.33
N ALA A 18 -1.57 16.70 11.03
CA ALA A 18 -2.22 15.50 10.50
C ALA A 18 -1.51 14.26 11.06
N VAL A 19 -2.28 13.33 11.62
CA VAL A 19 -1.78 12.06 12.17
C VAL A 19 -1.92 10.96 11.13
N ASP A 20 -0.91 10.09 11.04
CA ASP A 20 -1.03 8.83 10.29
C ASP A 20 -1.48 7.71 11.23
N HIS A 21 -2.59 7.07 10.90
CA HIS A 21 -3.13 5.93 11.61
C HIS A 21 -2.79 4.64 10.86
N THR A 22 -2.25 3.64 11.54
CA THR A 22 -1.85 2.39 10.92
C THR A 22 -2.95 1.33 11.05
N VAL A 23 -3.32 0.70 9.94
CA VAL A 23 -4.17 -0.51 9.92
C VAL A 23 -3.36 -1.68 9.41
N ARG A 24 -3.33 -2.75 10.20
CA ARG A 24 -2.81 -4.04 9.77
C ARG A 24 -3.87 -4.75 8.92
N VAL A 25 -3.49 -5.23 7.74
CA VAL A 25 -4.35 -6.02 6.84
C VAL A 25 -3.90 -7.47 6.85
N GLY A 26 -4.72 -8.33 7.46
CA GLY A 26 -4.33 -9.69 7.85
C GLY A 26 -3.65 -9.72 9.23
N GLY A 27 -3.23 -10.89 9.68
CA GLY A 27 -2.41 -11.02 10.90
C GLY A 27 -1.03 -11.60 10.62
N GLN A 28 -0.24 -11.72 11.68
CA GLN A 28 1.12 -12.23 11.60
C GLN A 28 1.16 -13.70 11.20
N THR A 29 0.05 -14.41 11.45
CA THR A 29 -0.16 -15.77 11.00
C THR A 29 -1.09 -15.81 9.78
N ALA A 30 -0.92 -16.85 8.96
CA ALA A 30 -1.68 -17.05 7.72
C ALA A 30 -3.20 -17.20 7.88
N THR A 31 -3.69 -17.37 9.12
CA THR A 31 -5.11 -17.64 9.42
C THR A 31 -5.90 -16.41 9.84
N ASP A 32 -5.22 -15.30 10.12
CA ASP A 32 -5.84 -14.10 10.66
C ASP A 32 -6.43 -13.26 9.51
N LEU A 33 -7.76 -13.34 9.36
CA LEU A 33 -8.53 -12.55 8.38
C LEU A 33 -9.12 -11.31 9.05
N VAL A 34 -8.26 -10.33 9.36
CA VAL A 34 -8.61 -9.19 10.21
C VAL A 34 -8.04 -7.87 9.67
N PHE A 35 -8.74 -6.78 9.93
CA PHE A 35 -8.16 -5.44 9.93
C PHE A 35 -7.91 -5.04 11.37
N GLU A 36 -6.68 -4.68 11.74
CA GLU A 36 -6.35 -4.33 13.13
C GLU A 36 -5.64 -2.97 13.23
N PRO A 37 -6.18 -1.99 13.99
CA PRO A 37 -7.52 -2.03 14.58
C PRO A 37 -8.61 -2.07 13.50
N ASN A 38 -9.74 -2.70 13.80
CA ASN A 38 -10.87 -2.78 12.85
C ASN A 38 -11.74 -1.51 12.86
N ASN A 39 -11.50 -0.58 13.77
CA ASN A 39 -12.10 0.75 13.81
C ASN A 39 -11.09 1.78 14.29
N ILE A 40 -10.98 2.90 13.57
CA ILE A 40 -10.09 4.02 13.92
C ILE A 40 -10.93 5.29 14.09
N ASN A 41 -10.52 6.17 15.00
CA ASN A 41 -11.05 7.53 15.07
C ASN A 41 -10.02 8.53 14.52
N ALA A 42 -10.35 9.19 13.41
CA ALA A 42 -9.48 10.09 12.67
C ALA A 42 -10.17 11.43 12.39
N THR A 43 -9.39 12.50 12.33
CA THR A 43 -9.86 13.86 12.05
C THR A 43 -9.61 14.25 10.60
N LYS A 44 -10.13 15.41 10.16
CA LYS A 44 -9.93 15.90 8.79
C LYS A 44 -8.44 16.14 8.55
N GLY A 45 -7.90 15.53 7.50
CA GLY A 45 -6.50 15.65 7.10
C GLY A 45 -5.60 14.53 7.60
N ASP A 46 -6.05 13.73 8.56
CA ASP A 46 -5.36 12.51 8.97
C ASP A 46 -5.26 11.52 7.81
N THR A 47 -4.24 10.67 7.84
CA THR A 47 -4.08 9.56 6.90
C THR A 47 -4.34 8.23 7.58
N VAL A 48 -4.77 7.24 6.80
CA VAL A 48 -4.84 5.85 7.23
C VAL A 48 -4.01 5.01 6.29
N THR A 49 -2.93 4.43 6.82
CA THR A 49 -1.99 3.59 6.07
C THR A 49 -2.23 2.12 6.39
N PHE A 50 -2.56 1.36 5.35
CA PHE A 50 -2.80 -0.07 5.38
C PHE A 50 -1.52 -0.83 5.08
N HIS A 51 -1.08 -1.66 6.03
CA HIS A 51 0.09 -2.53 5.92
C HIS A 51 -0.34 -3.99 5.77
N PHE A 52 0.04 -4.60 4.65
CA PHE A 52 -0.40 -5.94 4.28
C PHE A 52 0.53 -7.00 4.85
N TRP A 53 -0.04 -7.95 5.59
CA TRP A 53 0.65 -9.12 6.15
C TRP A 53 0.44 -10.34 5.25
N PRO A 54 1.08 -11.50 5.54
CA PRO A 54 1.11 -12.63 4.62
C PRO A 54 -0.25 -13.08 4.11
N LYS A 55 -0.20 -13.75 2.94
CA LYS A 55 -1.32 -14.06 2.03
C LYS A 55 -1.64 -12.88 1.11
N ASN A 56 -2.72 -13.03 0.36
CA ASN A 56 -3.22 -12.01 -0.55
C ASN A 56 -4.41 -11.32 0.10
N HIS A 57 -4.35 -10.00 0.22
CA HIS A 57 -5.42 -9.19 0.79
C HIS A 57 -5.65 -7.94 -0.04
N SER A 58 -6.71 -7.22 0.29
CA SER A 58 -7.07 -5.98 -0.37
C SER A 58 -7.86 -5.08 0.59
N VAL A 59 -8.03 -3.82 0.20
CA VAL A 59 -8.86 -2.85 0.89
C VAL A 59 -9.71 -2.12 -0.15
N ALA A 60 -11.01 -2.34 -0.10
CA ALA A 60 -12.00 -1.66 -0.91
C ALA A 60 -12.97 -0.90 0.00
N GLN A 61 -13.38 0.30 -0.41
CA GLN A 61 -14.45 1.01 0.27
C GLN A 61 -15.80 0.39 -0.07
N SER A 62 -16.65 0.22 0.93
CA SER A 62 -18.02 -0.23 0.79
C SER A 62 -18.97 0.71 1.52
N THR A 63 -20.23 0.30 1.63
CA THR A 63 -21.22 0.99 2.45
C THR A 63 -21.65 0.08 3.58
N PHE A 64 -22.14 0.65 4.69
CA PHE A 64 -22.67 -0.15 5.79
C PHE A 64 -23.74 -1.16 5.33
N ALA A 65 -24.60 -0.76 4.39
CA ALA A 65 -25.69 -1.59 3.89
C ALA A 65 -25.22 -2.74 2.97
N LYS A 66 -24.08 -2.58 2.31
CA LYS A 66 -23.51 -3.55 1.37
C LYS A 66 -22.03 -3.81 1.73
N PRO A 67 -21.75 -4.53 2.82
CA PRO A 67 -20.42 -4.65 3.40
C PRO A 67 -19.38 -5.29 2.47
N CYS A 68 -19.80 -6.20 1.60
CA CYS A 68 -18.93 -6.99 0.72
C CYS A 68 -19.06 -6.60 -0.77
N GLU A 69 -19.57 -5.41 -1.07
CA GLU A 69 -19.69 -4.86 -2.42
C GLU A 69 -19.03 -3.48 -2.47
N PRO A 70 -18.47 -3.07 -3.63
CA PRO A 70 -17.78 -1.80 -3.73
C PRO A 70 -18.77 -0.64 -3.66
N MET A 71 -18.37 0.43 -2.99
CA MET A 71 -19.07 1.72 -3.06
C MET A 71 -18.77 2.39 -4.41
N ASP A 72 -19.77 3.03 -5.00
CA ASP A 72 -19.57 3.87 -6.19
C ASP A 72 -18.57 4.99 -5.90
N SER A 73 -17.55 5.12 -6.76
CA SER A 73 -16.43 6.07 -6.58
C SER A 73 -15.66 5.88 -5.26
N GLY A 74 -15.74 4.69 -4.65
CA GLY A 74 -14.96 4.31 -3.49
C GLY A 74 -13.48 4.08 -3.80
N PHE A 75 -12.66 4.05 -2.75
CA PHE A 75 -11.25 3.72 -2.91
C PHE A 75 -11.01 2.21 -3.10
N TRP A 76 -9.89 1.88 -3.73
CA TRP A 76 -9.48 0.51 -4.02
C TRP A 76 -7.97 0.35 -4.02
N SER A 77 -7.43 -0.46 -3.11
CA SER A 77 -5.98 -0.71 -3.04
C SER A 77 -5.47 -1.59 -4.18
N GLY A 78 -6.33 -2.41 -4.80
CA GLY A 78 -5.87 -3.61 -5.51
C GLY A 78 -5.53 -4.74 -4.54
N TYR A 79 -5.06 -5.85 -5.09
CA TYR A 79 -4.57 -6.98 -4.31
C TYR A 79 -3.09 -6.81 -4.00
N VAL A 80 -2.73 -6.91 -2.72
CA VAL A 80 -1.35 -6.88 -2.24
C VAL A 80 -1.06 -8.21 -1.57
N ALA A 81 -0.08 -8.94 -2.11
CA ALA A 81 0.31 -10.26 -1.64
C ALA A 81 1.72 -10.25 -1.07
N THR A 82 1.92 -10.95 0.05
CA THR A 82 3.26 -11.29 0.53
C THR A 82 3.31 -12.72 1.05
N ALA A 83 4.43 -13.41 0.84
CA ALA A 83 4.63 -14.78 1.30
C ALA A 83 4.94 -14.84 2.81
N SER A 84 5.67 -13.85 3.32
CA SER A 84 6.08 -13.73 4.72
C SER A 84 6.35 -12.27 5.08
N GLY A 85 6.28 -11.95 6.37
CA GLY A 85 6.48 -10.57 6.85
C GLY A 85 5.45 -9.58 6.30
N VAL A 86 5.76 -8.29 6.42
CA VAL A 86 4.94 -7.20 5.89
C VAL A 86 5.31 -6.95 4.42
N ALA A 87 4.32 -6.74 3.56
CA ALA A 87 4.54 -6.35 2.17
C ALA A 87 5.28 -5.00 2.08
N MET A 88 6.08 -4.84 1.02
CA MET A 88 6.72 -3.54 0.73
C MET A 88 5.70 -2.49 0.27
N GLU A 89 4.59 -2.95 -0.30
CA GLU A 89 3.49 -2.11 -0.73
C GLU A 89 2.57 -1.79 0.43
N THR A 90 2.22 -0.52 0.57
CA THR A 90 1.18 -0.03 1.48
C THR A 90 0.15 0.74 0.69
N PHE A 91 -1.06 0.86 1.24
CA PHE A 91 -2.11 1.69 0.67
C PHE A 91 -2.49 2.77 1.67
N MET A 92 -2.51 4.02 1.26
CA MET A 92 -2.81 5.15 2.13
C MET A 92 -4.01 5.93 1.60
N ILE A 93 -4.93 6.29 2.49
CA ILE A 93 -6.03 7.22 2.18
C ILE A 93 -5.96 8.43 3.09
N THR A 94 -6.56 9.54 2.66
CA THR A 94 -6.72 10.76 3.47
C THR A 94 -8.17 10.87 3.93
N VAL A 95 -8.37 11.17 5.21
CA VAL A 95 -9.69 11.41 5.79
C VAL A 95 -10.13 12.83 5.46
N ASN A 96 -11.03 12.97 4.48
CA ASN A 96 -11.48 14.27 3.98
C ASN A 96 -12.68 14.83 4.74
N ASP A 97 -13.57 13.97 5.25
CA ASP A 97 -14.77 14.33 6.00
C ASP A 97 -14.91 13.41 7.22
N PRO A 98 -14.48 13.85 8.42
CA PRO A 98 -14.50 13.00 9.61
C PRO A 98 -15.90 12.78 10.17
N THR A 99 -16.92 13.47 9.66
CA THR A 99 -18.32 13.32 10.11
C THR A 99 -19.03 12.14 9.46
N LYS A 100 -18.45 11.56 8.40
CA LYS A 100 -19.00 10.42 7.67
C LYS A 100 -18.17 9.17 7.95
N PRO A 101 -18.77 8.11 8.52
CA PRO A 101 -18.07 6.85 8.68
C PRO A 101 -17.63 6.28 7.33
N ILE A 102 -16.40 5.80 7.25
CA ILE A 102 -15.87 5.08 6.10
C ILE A 102 -15.93 3.59 6.45
N TRP A 103 -16.50 2.80 5.55
CA TRP A 103 -16.62 1.35 5.69
C TRP A 103 -15.75 0.68 4.63
N PHE A 104 -15.02 -0.36 5.00
CA PHE A 104 -14.13 -1.05 4.06
C PHE A 104 -14.05 -2.55 4.33
N TYR A 105 -13.65 -3.29 3.31
CA TYR A 105 -13.63 -4.76 3.31
C TYR A 105 -12.46 -5.31 2.50
N CYS A 106 -12.10 -6.55 2.82
CA CYS A 106 -11.17 -7.33 1.99
C CYS A 106 -11.97 -8.12 0.95
N THR A 107 -11.60 -7.98 -0.31
CA THR A 107 -12.28 -8.59 -1.46
C THR A 107 -11.76 -10.00 -1.78
N GLN A 108 -10.79 -10.51 -1.02
CA GLN A 108 -10.20 -11.82 -1.31
C GLN A 108 -11.17 -12.94 -0.94
N GLY A 109 -11.66 -13.68 -1.93
CA GLY A 109 -12.46 -14.89 -1.73
C GLY A 109 -13.63 -14.70 -0.76
N LYS A 110 -13.56 -15.36 0.40
CA LYS A 110 -14.57 -15.28 1.48
C LYS A 110 -14.14 -14.38 2.65
N HIS A 111 -13.04 -13.62 2.54
CA HIS A 111 -12.48 -12.87 3.67
C HIS A 111 -13.51 -11.89 4.27
N CYS A 112 -14.22 -11.12 3.43
CA CYS A 112 -15.31 -10.26 3.91
C CYS A 112 -16.40 -11.04 4.66
N GLN A 113 -16.88 -12.16 4.08
CA GLN A 113 -17.88 -13.01 4.75
C GLN A 113 -17.33 -13.76 5.98
N SER A 114 -16.01 -13.86 6.13
CA SER A 114 -15.38 -14.34 7.35
C SER A 114 -15.31 -13.25 8.43
N GLY A 115 -15.69 -12.01 8.11
CA GLY A 115 -15.69 -10.86 9.00
C GLY A 115 -14.50 -9.92 8.82
N MET A 116 -13.72 -10.06 7.74
CA MET A 116 -12.61 -9.17 7.42
C MET A 116 -13.13 -7.86 6.82
N VAL A 117 -13.67 -7.03 7.70
CA VAL A 117 -14.17 -5.69 7.44
C VAL A 117 -13.72 -4.73 8.53
N GLY A 118 -13.68 -3.44 8.22
CA GLY A 118 -13.30 -2.40 9.16
C GLY A 118 -13.97 -1.08 8.86
N ALA A 119 -13.72 -0.11 9.74
CA ALA A 119 -14.28 1.22 9.64
C ALA A 119 -13.32 2.32 10.07
N ILE A 120 -13.57 3.54 9.60
CA ILE A 120 -13.01 4.78 10.16
C ILE A 120 -14.19 5.62 10.62
N ASN A 121 -14.12 6.11 11.85
CA ASN A 121 -15.14 6.91 12.51
C ASN A 121 -16.50 6.20 12.59
N ALA A 122 -16.54 4.88 12.81
CA ALA A 122 -17.80 4.20 13.10
C ALA A 122 -18.44 4.79 14.37
N PRO A 123 -19.76 5.06 14.37
CA PRO A 123 -20.44 5.59 15.54
C PRO A 123 -20.50 4.53 16.66
N ALA A 124 -20.54 5.00 17.91
CA ALA A 124 -20.66 4.14 19.09
C ALA A 124 -22.04 3.45 19.22
N THR A 125 -23.06 3.98 18.57
CA THR A 125 -24.42 3.43 18.54
C THR A 125 -24.99 3.47 17.12
N GLY A 126 -26.11 2.78 16.89
CA GLY A 126 -26.68 2.69 15.54
C GLY A 126 -25.87 1.75 14.66
N ASN A 127 -25.22 2.28 13.62
CA ASN A 127 -24.40 1.54 12.67
C ASN A 127 -22.98 1.36 13.20
N THR A 128 -22.78 0.51 14.21
CA THR A 128 -21.47 0.27 14.83
C THR A 128 -20.59 -0.67 13.99
N VAL A 129 -19.28 -0.68 14.23
CA VAL A 129 -18.35 -1.62 13.57
C VAL A 129 -18.74 -3.09 13.81
N ASP A 130 -19.20 -3.45 15.01
CA ASP A 130 -19.63 -4.83 15.30
C ASP A 130 -20.85 -5.26 14.48
N LYS A 131 -21.79 -4.32 14.25
CA LYS A 131 -22.92 -4.59 13.37
C LYS A 131 -22.48 -4.68 11.92
N PHE A 132 -21.48 -3.91 11.51
CA PHE A 132 -20.89 -4.03 10.18
C PHE A 132 -20.22 -5.40 9.97
N VAL A 133 -19.45 -5.88 10.94
CA VAL A 133 -18.88 -7.25 10.95
C VAL A 133 -19.98 -8.31 10.87
N THR A 134 -21.06 -8.14 11.64
CA THR A 134 -22.21 -9.06 11.62
C THR A 134 -22.88 -9.07 10.25
N ALA A 135 -23.12 -7.90 9.66
CA ALA A 135 -23.69 -7.78 8.32
C ALA A 135 -22.79 -8.40 7.24
N ALA A 136 -21.46 -8.22 7.35
CA ALA A 136 -20.49 -8.81 6.43
C ALA A 136 -20.53 -10.35 6.47
N LYS A 137 -20.59 -10.94 7.67
CA LYS A 137 -20.72 -12.41 7.83
C LYS A 137 -22.03 -12.97 7.24
N ALA A 138 -23.09 -12.16 7.21
CA ALA A 138 -24.37 -12.53 6.61
C ALA A 138 -24.44 -12.26 5.10
N ALA A 139 -23.47 -11.56 4.51
CA ALA A 139 -23.48 -11.22 3.09
C ALA A 139 -23.37 -12.47 2.21
N THR A 140 -24.21 -12.56 1.19
CA THR A 140 -24.22 -13.68 0.24
C THR A 140 -23.38 -13.41 -1.02
N VAL A 141 -23.07 -12.14 -1.28
CA VAL A 141 -22.30 -11.67 -2.43
C VAL A 141 -20.93 -11.15 -1.96
N MET A 142 -19.90 -11.36 -2.77
CA MET A 142 -18.62 -10.65 -2.67
C MET A 142 -18.26 -10.17 -4.07
N THR A 143 -18.05 -8.86 -4.19
CA THR A 143 -17.69 -8.23 -5.46
C THR A 143 -16.44 -7.39 -5.24
N PRO A 144 -15.33 -7.60 -5.98
CA PRO A 144 -14.22 -6.66 -5.99
C PRO A 144 -14.54 -5.41 -6.83
N PRO A 145 -13.97 -4.23 -6.53
CA PRO A 145 -14.05 -3.07 -7.43
C PRO A 145 -13.48 -3.39 -8.82
N SER A 146 -14.04 -2.76 -9.86
CA SER A 146 -13.53 -2.78 -11.24
C SER A 146 -12.63 -1.58 -11.56
N SER A 147 -12.45 -0.65 -10.61
CA SER A 147 -11.56 0.49 -10.74
C SER A 147 -10.09 0.06 -10.73
N VAL A 148 -9.21 0.96 -11.17
CA VAL A 148 -7.75 0.72 -11.17
C VAL A 148 -7.24 0.65 -9.73
N ALA A 149 -6.30 -0.25 -9.44
CA ALA A 149 -5.63 -0.31 -8.14
C ALA A 149 -5.01 1.06 -7.78
N GLY A 150 -5.15 1.48 -6.53
CA GLY A 150 -4.77 2.80 -6.05
C GLY A 150 -5.85 3.87 -6.20
N THR A 151 -7.01 3.58 -6.82
CA THR A 151 -8.11 4.57 -6.93
C THR A 151 -8.51 5.06 -5.53
N GLY A 152 -8.69 6.37 -5.37
CA GLY A 152 -9.15 6.98 -4.11
C GLY A 152 -8.12 6.98 -2.97
N GLY A 153 -6.86 6.60 -3.23
CA GLY A 153 -5.77 6.64 -2.28
C GLY A 153 -4.40 6.66 -2.98
N MET A 154 -3.35 6.29 -2.26
CA MET A 154 -2.00 6.16 -2.79
C MET A 154 -1.47 4.76 -2.48
N LEU A 155 -1.20 3.99 -3.54
CA LEU A 155 -0.45 2.74 -3.42
C LEU A 155 1.04 3.10 -3.43
N MET A 156 1.72 2.86 -2.31
CA MET A 156 3.11 3.25 -2.10
C MET A 156 3.98 2.01 -2.05
N ASN A 157 5.17 2.08 -2.64
CA ASN A 157 6.20 1.07 -2.44
C ASN A 157 7.31 1.67 -1.57
N SER A 158 7.79 0.90 -0.59
CA SER A 158 8.79 1.35 0.40
C SER A 158 10.14 1.78 -0.21
N THR A 159 10.36 1.60 -1.53
CA THR A 159 11.56 2.04 -2.24
C THR A 159 11.55 3.52 -2.66
N THR A 160 10.43 4.24 -2.52
CA THR A 160 10.27 5.62 -3.04
C THR A 160 10.12 6.73 -1.99
N MET A 161 10.32 6.44 -0.70
CA MET A 161 10.31 7.47 0.36
C MET A 161 11.64 7.52 1.11
N MET A 162 12.63 8.14 0.48
CA MET A 162 13.76 8.76 1.18
C MET A 162 13.87 10.22 0.73
N PRO A 163 13.23 11.19 1.40
CA PRO A 163 13.65 12.57 1.28
C PRO A 163 14.81 12.78 2.26
N SER A 164 16.05 12.45 1.87
CA SER A 164 17.21 12.93 2.61
C SER A 164 17.63 14.28 2.04
N GLY A 165 16.95 15.33 2.49
CA GLY A 165 17.45 16.68 2.44
C GLY A 165 18.19 16.99 3.73
N SER A 166 19.50 17.19 3.66
CA SER A 166 20.24 18.11 4.54
C SER A 166 21.59 18.47 3.94
N ALA A 167 21.80 19.77 3.83
CA ALA A 167 22.96 20.46 3.28
C ALA A 167 24.03 20.74 4.35
N GLY A 168 25.30 20.77 3.92
CA GLY A 168 26.46 21.43 4.56
C GLY A 168 26.99 20.77 5.85
N SER A 169 28.29 20.60 6.10
CA SER A 169 29.48 21.30 5.63
C SER A 169 30.75 20.47 5.97
N PRO A 170 31.95 20.84 5.47
CA PRO A 170 33.05 19.91 5.22
C PRO A 170 34.03 19.77 6.39
N SER A 171 34.72 18.64 6.47
CA SER A 171 35.98 18.52 7.22
C SER A 171 36.98 17.71 6.39
N SER A 172 37.94 18.44 5.85
CA SER A 172 39.17 17.98 5.23
C SER A 172 40.10 17.29 6.23
N SER A 173 40.71 16.18 5.83
CA SER A 173 42.05 15.74 6.23
C SER A 173 42.62 14.80 5.16
N ALA A 174 43.51 15.33 4.31
CA ALA A 174 44.49 14.56 3.55
C ALA A 174 45.58 14.05 4.54
N SER A 175 46.27 12.93 4.34
CA SER A 175 47.29 12.72 3.31
C SER A 175 47.91 11.32 3.47
N GLY A 176 48.42 10.72 2.39
CA GLY A 176 49.33 9.57 2.48
C GLY A 176 49.42 8.75 1.19
N ALA A 177 50.29 9.15 0.29
CA ALA A 177 50.53 8.57 -1.04
C ALA A 177 51.35 7.27 -1.02
N ALA A 178 51.20 6.44 -2.06
CA ALA A 178 52.29 6.04 -2.97
C ALA A 178 51.77 5.14 -4.11
N ALA A 179 52.14 5.50 -5.33
CA ALA A 179 51.98 4.74 -6.55
C ALA A 179 53.25 3.93 -6.87
N SER A 180 53.11 2.86 -7.66
CA SER A 180 54.07 2.33 -8.67
C SER A 180 53.34 1.20 -9.43
N ALA A 181 53.05 1.28 -10.74
CA ALA A 181 53.94 1.12 -11.91
C ALA A 181 54.54 -0.32 -11.97
N THR A 182 54.57 -1.14 -13.03
CA THR A 182 54.26 -1.11 -14.47
C THR A 182 54.35 -2.58 -14.96
N GLY A 183 53.67 -2.99 -16.05
CA GLY A 183 53.87 -4.33 -16.63
C GLY A 183 53.19 -4.56 -17.98
N THR A 184 53.95 -4.36 -19.06
CA THR A 184 53.63 -4.34 -20.49
C THR A 184 53.44 -5.72 -21.15
N GLY A 185 52.69 -5.78 -22.26
CA GLY A 185 52.83 -6.78 -23.35
C GLY A 185 51.53 -7.54 -23.67
N ALA A 186 50.80 -7.25 -24.76
CA ALA A 186 51.04 -7.47 -26.20
C ALA A 186 50.29 -8.72 -26.73
N ALA A 187 49.73 -8.56 -27.94
CA ALA A 187 48.69 -9.35 -28.61
C ALA A 187 49.11 -10.75 -29.12
N SER A 188 48.12 -11.64 -29.38
CA SER A 188 47.71 -12.04 -30.75
C SER A 188 46.79 -13.29 -30.81
N ALA A 189 45.94 -13.29 -31.85
CA ALA A 189 45.31 -14.40 -32.59
C ALA A 189 44.24 -15.26 -31.86
N LEU A 190 42.96 -15.26 -32.27
CA LEU A 190 42.34 -15.77 -33.52
C LEU A 190 42.31 -17.30 -33.60
N GLU A 191 41.15 -17.90 -33.30
CA GLU A 191 40.75 -19.13 -33.98
C GLU A 191 39.23 -19.16 -34.19
N ILE A 192 38.86 -19.27 -35.46
CA ILE A 192 37.53 -19.49 -36.01
C ILE A 192 37.36 -21.00 -36.08
N ASN A 193 36.27 -21.56 -35.54
CA ASN A 193 35.85 -22.89 -35.97
C ASN A 193 34.41 -22.85 -36.50
N LYS A 194 34.33 -22.98 -37.83
CA LYS A 194 33.13 -23.17 -38.62
C LYS A 194 32.72 -24.64 -38.50
N ASN A 195 31.44 -24.91 -38.31
CA ASN A 195 30.77 -26.04 -38.95
C ASN A 195 29.25 -25.83 -38.87
N VAL A 196 28.72 -25.10 -39.85
CA VAL A 196 27.30 -25.07 -40.20
C VAL A 196 27.19 -25.94 -41.45
N ALA A 197 26.66 -27.16 -41.30
CA ALA A 197 26.29 -28.01 -42.42
C ALA A 197 24.78 -27.95 -42.59
N PHE A 198 24.36 -27.45 -43.75
CA PHE A 198 22.98 -27.23 -44.17
C PHE A 198 22.65 -28.24 -45.28
N THR A 199 21.85 -29.26 -44.97
CA THR A 199 21.17 -30.19 -45.89
C THR A 199 19.98 -30.72 -45.08
N GLY A 200 18.73 -30.31 -45.24
CA GLY A 200 17.90 -30.34 -46.45
C GLY A 200 17.25 -31.73 -46.57
N LEU A 201 15.97 -31.91 -46.20
CA LEU A 201 14.99 -32.75 -46.93
C LEU A 201 13.57 -32.66 -46.37
N LEU A 202 12.62 -32.78 -47.29
CA LEU A 202 11.16 -32.78 -47.22
C LEU A 202 10.54 -33.71 -46.16
N GLY A 203 9.32 -33.36 -45.72
CA GLY A 203 8.47 -34.28 -44.97
C GLY A 203 7.11 -33.70 -44.58
N MET A 204 6.26 -33.44 -45.58
CA MET A 204 4.83 -33.17 -45.43
C MET A 204 4.11 -34.47 -45.03
N PHE A 205 3.44 -34.52 -43.88
CA PHE A 205 2.37 -35.50 -43.63
C PHE A 205 1.30 -34.94 -42.70
N ALA A 206 0.14 -34.67 -43.30
CA ALA A 206 -1.13 -34.50 -42.64
C ALA A 206 -1.76 -35.88 -42.40
N TYR A 207 -2.32 -36.12 -41.21
CA TYR A 207 -3.47 -37.01 -40.95
C TYR A 207 -3.91 -36.78 -39.48
N LEU A 208 -5.02 -36.09 -39.22
CA LEU A 208 -6.43 -36.51 -39.17
C LEU A 208 -6.83 -37.15 -37.82
N MET A 209 -7.93 -36.60 -37.32
CA MET A 209 -8.72 -36.92 -36.12
C MET A 209 -8.93 -38.40 -35.83
N MET A 210 -8.89 -38.72 -34.54
CA MET A 210 -9.98 -39.35 -33.77
C MET A 210 -9.81 -38.98 -32.29
#